data_AF-A0A1H4BNN5-F1
#
_entry.id   AF-A0A1H4BNN5-F1
#
_cell.length_a   1.000
_cell.length_b   1.000
_cell.length_c   1.000
_cell.angle_alpha   90.00
_cell.angle_beta   90.00
_cell.angle_gamma   90.00
#
_symmetry.space_group_name_H-M   'P 1'
#
loop_
_entity.id
_entity.type
_entity.pdbx_description
1 polymer ?
#
loop_
_entity_poly.entity_id
_entity_poly.type
_entity_poly.pdbx_seq_one_letter_code
_entity_poly.pdbx_strand_id
1 'polypeptide(L)'
;MNLARSIGVIAVGSLLSAGLALPATTSPAAAEPVYTAIDQSQMSIVDVSSVEESAEAPNGAAALVLDGNKETYWHTKWAGGVDPLPHHLTIELVDEAVDLGRVVLTPRQSSNGSGRVAQYSIQKAESCEADFTEVAKGDVAAETDPKADVVIDFDAVAARCVKVVYNASWGGNNTPEQVATLAEFNAFSVTDDGSEPVEPTEPAEPTDPTPAPGPEIVVPDGAPELSADGLSVRLHPDFPQVVDYRLGDAQLAGKLGDPLTQVTIDEKPYDVTVAAPTGTGASATYALSVADLDVTFNVTITVADGVLTWTITDVNDPDSKVHRIAVPGLDLESVTAAQQGSIITSKLGVSRSQNPDTSLNVATAEPGTHTGFMVGANEQALAAGFMSNAVSDNTSDGPRSGSNARWIANVTTIGDARIGTVSPGPFVYRGTTAHLGLGPEADPFAQVKIVADGS
;
A
#
# COMPACT_ATOMS: atom_id res chain seq x y z
N MET A 1 -37.57 55.75 -9.41
CA MET A 1 -37.04 56.16 -10.72
C MET A 1 -35.52 56.07 -10.66
N ASN A 2 -34.94 55.30 -11.58
CA ASN A 2 -33.56 55.29 -12.09
C ASN A 2 -32.42 54.91 -11.13
N LEU A 3 -31.84 53.71 -11.24
CA LEU A 3 -30.77 53.28 -12.20
C LEU A 3 -29.44 54.02 -11.98
N ALA A 4 -28.38 53.31 -11.62
CA ALA A 4 -27.33 52.89 -12.58
C ALA A 4 -26.14 52.16 -11.91
N ARG A 5 -25.63 51.16 -12.64
CA ARG A 5 -24.40 50.39 -12.43
C ARG A 5 -23.15 51.26 -12.55
N SER A 6 -22.03 50.81 -11.98
CA SER A 6 -20.69 51.20 -12.42
C SER A 6 -19.79 49.96 -12.50
N ILE A 7 -19.18 49.81 -13.67
CA ILE A 7 -18.25 48.76 -14.11
C ILE A 7 -16.84 49.20 -13.72
N GLY A 8 -16.04 48.30 -13.13
CA GLY A 8 -14.61 48.49 -12.89
C GLY A 8 -13.78 47.74 -13.94
N VAL A 9 -12.98 48.48 -14.70
CA VAL A 9 -12.07 48.01 -15.76
C VAL A 9 -10.71 47.62 -15.17
N ILE A 10 -10.13 46.55 -15.72
CA ILE A 10 -8.81 45.99 -15.46
C ILE A 10 -7.70 46.89 -16.03
N ALA A 11 -6.61 47.07 -15.29
CA ALA A 11 -5.31 47.46 -15.83
C ALA A 11 -4.22 46.55 -15.24
N VAL A 12 -3.54 45.79 -16.11
CA VAL A 12 -2.42 44.91 -15.81
C VAL A 12 -1.13 45.73 -15.84
N GLY A 13 -0.33 45.66 -14.78
CA GLY A 13 1.02 46.21 -14.71
C GLY A 13 2.03 45.11 -14.45
N SER A 14 2.88 44.84 -15.43
CA SER A 14 4.01 43.91 -15.36
C SER A 14 5.18 44.52 -14.59
N LEU A 15 5.59 43.88 -13.49
CA LEU A 15 6.86 44.15 -12.81
C LEU A 15 7.92 43.14 -13.26
N LEU A 16 9.00 43.63 -13.86
CA LEU A 16 10.27 42.91 -13.97
C LEU A 16 10.96 42.95 -12.61
N SER A 17 11.16 41.78 -12.00
CA SER A 17 12.03 41.60 -10.84
C SER A 17 13.30 40.89 -11.30
N ALA A 18 14.42 41.61 -11.27
CA ALA A 18 15.75 41.03 -11.38
C ALA A 18 16.05 40.26 -10.08
N GLY A 19 15.95 38.93 -10.11
CA GLY A 19 16.33 38.07 -9.00
C GLY A 19 17.85 37.95 -8.92
N LEU A 20 18.44 38.45 -7.83
CA LEU A 20 19.75 37.98 -7.39
C LEU A 20 19.56 36.56 -6.84
N ALA A 21 20.18 35.57 -7.48
CA ALA A 21 20.33 34.24 -6.91
C ALA A 21 21.33 34.31 -5.74
N LEU A 22 20.84 34.10 -4.52
CA LEU A 22 21.69 33.68 -3.40
C LEU A 22 21.90 32.17 -3.56
N PRO A 23 23.13 31.65 -3.38
CA PRO A 23 23.34 30.21 -3.33
C PRO A 23 22.57 29.67 -2.12
N ALA A 24 21.64 28.74 -2.37
CA ALA A 24 21.03 27.96 -1.31
C ALA A 24 22.12 27.08 -0.70
N THR A 25 22.48 27.36 0.56
CA THR A 25 23.19 26.40 1.39
C THR A 25 22.21 25.28 1.72
N THR A 26 22.24 24.20 0.95
CA THR A 26 21.60 22.94 1.34
C THR A 26 22.37 22.39 2.53
N SER A 27 21.74 22.34 3.71
CA SER A 27 22.21 21.46 4.77
C SER A 27 22.28 20.03 4.22
N PRO A 28 23.30 19.24 4.57
CA PRO A 28 23.29 17.82 4.24
C PRO A 28 22.06 17.16 4.88
N ALA A 29 21.33 16.37 4.10
CA ALA A 29 20.27 15.52 4.60
C ALA A 29 20.90 14.49 5.55
N ALA A 30 20.37 14.39 6.78
CA ALA A 30 20.72 13.30 7.68
C ALA A 30 20.28 11.97 7.04
N ALA A 31 21.11 10.93 7.16
CA ALA A 31 20.77 9.60 6.68
C ALA A 31 19.48 9.10 7.37
N GLU A 32 18.62 8.41 6.64
CA GLU A 32 17.37 7.88 7.21
C GLU A 32 17.68 6.75 8.22
N PRO A 33 17.01 6.71 9.38
CA PRO A 33 17.26 5.70 10.40
C PRO A 33 16.88 4.29 9.92
N VAL A 34 17.81 3.33 10.07
CA VAL A 34 17.55 1.92 9.75
C VAL A 34 17.06 1.20 11.01
N TYR A 35 15.84 0.67 10.95
CA TYR A 35 15.23 -0.07 12.04
C TYR A 35 15.38 -1.58 11.89
N THR A 36 15.90 -2.25 12.92
CA THR A 36 16.05 -3.71 12.99
C THR A 36 15.17 -4.27 14.10
N ALA A 37 14.24 -5.18 13.75
CA ALA A 37 13.34 -5.81 14.71
C ALA A 37 14.14 -6.59 15.76
N ILE A 38 13.77 -6.40 17.02
CA ILE A 38 14.24 -7.21 18.13
C ILE A 38 13.34 -8.44 18.20
N ASP A 39 13.93 -9.64 18.25
CA ASP A 39 13.17 -10.89 18.30
C ASP A 39 12.39 -10.97 19.62
N GLN A 40 11.07 -11.16 19.55
CA GLN A 40 10.19 -11.27 20.73
C GLN A 40 10.61 -12.39 21.68
N SER A 41 11.29 -13.44 21.20
CA SER A 41 11.82 -14.51 22.05
C SER A 41 12.95 -14.05 22.99
N GLN A 42 13.53 -12.87 22.74
CA GLN A 42 14.49 -12.21 23.63
C GLN A 42 13.80 -11.30 24.67
N MET A 43 12.51 -11.05 24.49
CA MET A 43 11.75 -10.14 25.34
C MET A 43 11.05 -10.87 26.50
N SER A 44 10.81 -10.15 27.59
CA SER A 44 9.99 -10.67 28.70
C SER A 44 9.16 -9.58 29.37
N ILE A 45 7.98 -9.96 29.89
CA ILE A 45 7.15 -9.06 30.69
C ILE A 45 7.73 -8.96 32.11
N VAL A 46 8.10 -7.74 32.50
CA VAL A 46 8.64 -7.44 33.83
C VAL A 46 7.56 -6.99 34.79
N ASP A 47 6.60 -6.20 34.32
CA ASP A 47 5.53 -5.64 35.13
C ASP A 47 4.29 -5.31 34.29
N VAL A 48 3.10 -5.39 34.89
CA VAL A 48 1.83 -5.11 34.22
C VAL A 48 0.84 -4.51 35.22
N SER A 49 0.10 -3.48 34.81
CA SER A 49 -0.85 -2.79 35.70
C SER A 49 -2.08 -3.62 36.08
N SER A 50 -2.57 -4.45 35.15
CA SER A 50 -3.81 -5.23 35.30
C SER A 50 -3.87 -6.36 34.26
N VAL A 51 -4.52 -7.48 34.61
CA VAL A 51 -4.75 -8.63 33.72
C VAL A 51 -6.13 -9.26 33.96
N GLU A 52 -6.71 -9.88 32.95
CA GLU A 52 -7.99 -10.61 33.01
C GLU A 52 -7.82 -12.09 32.62
N GLU A 53 -6.96 -12.82 33.33
CA GLU A 53 -6.60 -14.20 32.95
C GLU A 53 -7.75 -15.21 33.10
N SER A 54 -8.78 -14.90 33.89
CA SER A 54 -9.88 -15.82 34.16
C SER A 54 -11.05 -15.66 33.20
N ALA A 55 -11.56 -14.44 33.00
CA ALA A 55 -12.73 -14.21 32.15
C ALA A 55 -12.38 -14.15 30.65
N GLU A 56 -11.13 -13.90 30.29
CA GLU A 56 -10.65 -13.92 28.90
C GLU A 56 -9.97 -15.23 28.50
N ALA A 57 -9.82 -16.19 29.42
CA ALA A 57 -9.12 -17.46 29.17
C ALA A 57 -9.59 -18.12 27.84
N PRO A 58 -8.67 -18.51 26.94
CA PRO A 58 -7.21 -18.59 27.13
C PRO A 58 -6.44 -17.26 26.95
N ASN A 59 -7.11 -16.15 26.69
CA ASN A 59 -6.52 -14.80 26.56
C ASN A 59 -6.43 -14.05 27.90
N GLY A 60 -5.93 -12.82 27.86
CA GLY A 60 -5.91 -11.90 29.00
C GLY A 60 -4.58 -11.78 29.71
N ALA A 61 -3.71 -12.79 29.59
CA ALA A 61 -2.37 -12.77 30.19
C ALA A 61 -1.43 -11.80 29.45
N ALA A 62 -0.57 -11.10 30.21
CA ALA A 62 0.36 -10.11 29.66
C ALA A 62 1.39 -10.71 28.69
N ALA A 63 1.84 -11.95 28.93
CA ALA A 63 2.85 -12.61 28.10
C ALA A 63 2.39 -12.88 26.65
N LEU A 64 1.07 -12.85 26.40
CA LEU A 64 0.51 -13.07 25.06
C LEU A 64 0.85 -11.95 24.08
N VAL A 65 1.37 -10.81 24.54
CA VAL A 65 1.82 -9.74 23.63
C VAL A 65 3.17 -10.02 22.95
N LEU A 66 3.82 -11.14 23.31
CA LEU A 66 5.16 -11.54 22.86
C LEU A 66 5.17 -12.97 22.29
N ASP A 67 4.00 -13.54 21.95
CA ASP A 67 3.89 -14.92 21.47
C ASP A 67 3.86 -15.04 19.93
N GLY A 68 3.87 -13.91 19.23
CA GLY A 68 3.88 -13.83 17.76
C GLY A 68 2.55 -14.22 17.12
N ASN A 69 1.48 -14.34 17.90
CA ASN A 69 0.16 -14.71 17.45
C ASN A 69 -0.87 -13.59 17.69
N LYS A 70 -1.18 -12.84 16.62
CA LYS A 70 -2.15 -11.73 16.65
C LYS A 70 -3.59 -12.11 17.08
N GLU A 71 -3.92 -13.40 17.17
CA GLU A 71 -5.22 -13.88 17.65
C GLU A 71 -5.30 -13.98 19.19
N THR A 72 -4.16 -14.09 19.88
CA THR A 72 -4.04 -14.01 21.33
C THR A 72 -3.79 -12.56 21.76
N TYR A 73 -4.11 -12.23 23.01
CA TYR A 73 -3.99 -10.84 23.48
C TYR A 73 -3.94 -10.73 25.00
N TRP A 74 -3.25 -9.69 25.47
CA TRP A 74 -3.43 -9.15 26.81
C TRP A 74 -4.74 -8.37 26.93
N HIS A 75 -5.36 -8.45 28.09
CA HIS A 75 -6.56 -7.68 28.44
C HIS A 75 -6.49 -7.29 29.91
N THR A 76 -6.76 -6.02 30.23
CA THR A 76 -6.90 -5.56 31.62
C THR A 76 -8.19 -6.08 32.24
N LYS A 77 -8.24 -6.18 33.57
CA LYS A 77 -9.43 -6.65 34.28
C LYS A 77 -10.71 -5.91 33.88
N TRP A 78 -11.75 -6.67 33.58
CA TRP A 78 -13.11 -6.14 33.32
C TRP A 78 -14.20 -6.92 34.08
N ALA A 79 -13.93 -8.17 34.46
CA ALA A 79 -14.89 -9.00 35.18
C ALA A 79 -14.81 -8.76 36.70
N GLY A 80 -15.97 -8.54 37.33
CA GLY A 80 -16.05 -8.28 38.77
C GLY A 80 -15.54 -6.88 39.18
N GLY A 81 -15.39 -5.98 38.22
CA GLY A 81 -14.90 -4.61 38.39
C GLY A 81 -13.87 -4.26 37.32
N VAL A 82 -13.82 -2.99 36.92
CA VAL A 82 -12.87 -2.48 35.92
C VAL A 82 -11.78 -1.69 36.65
N ASP A 83 -10.53 -2.05 36.41
CA ASP A 83 -9.39 -1.30 36.95
C ASP A 83 -9.23 0.03 36.17
N PRO A 84 -8.99 1.17 36.86
CA PRO A 84 -8.93 2.47 36.20
C PRO A 84 -7.62 2.66 35.42
N LEU A 85 -7.68 3.41 34.32
CA LEU A 85 -6.51 3.96 33.62
C LEU A 85 -5.65 4.86 34.53
N PRO A 86 -4.35 5.05 34.23
CA PRO A 86 -3.61 4.50 33.09
C PRO A 86 -3.24 3.02 33.28
N HIS A 87 -3.14 2.30 32.16
CA HIS A 87 -2.67 0.91 32.14
C HIS A 87 -1.27 0.83 31.54
N HIS A 88 -0.47 -0.14 31.97
CA HIS A 88 0.89 -0.30 31.43
C HIS A 88 1.35 -1.74 31.32
N LEU A 89 2.26 -1.95 30.39
CA LEU A 89 3.13 -3.13 30.26
C LEU A 89 4.59 -2.64 30.31
N THR A 90 5.39 -3.28 31.15
CA THR A 90 6.85 -3.10 31.17
C THR A 90 7.48 -4.34 30.57
N ILE A 91 8.23 -4.14 29.49
CA ILE A 91 8.87 -5.19 28.70
C ILE A 91 10.38 -5.00 28.80
N GLU A 92 11.09 -6.04 29.22
CA GLU A 92 12.54 -6.15 29.00
C GLU A 92 12.75 -6.61 27.56
N LEU A 93 13.54 -5.87 26.79
CA LEU A 93 13.72 -6.10 25.36
C LEU A 93 14.80 -7.15 25.08
N VAL A 94 15.90 -7.07 25.83
CA VAL A 94 17.16 -7.79 25.63
C VAL A 94 17.98 -7.73 26.93
N ASP A 95 19.00 -8.59 27.07
CA ASP A 95 19.87 -8.62 28.26
C ASP A 95 20.74 -7.35 28.41
N GLU A 96 21.15 -6.76 27.30
CA GLU A 96 22.00 -5.55 27.23
C GLU A 96 21.26 -4.43 26.50
N ALA A 97 21.43 -3.18 26.94
CA ALA A 97 20.74 -2.04 26.33
C ALA A 97 21.07 -1.90 24.84
N VAL A 98 20.05 -1.63 24.04
CA VAL A 98 20.14 -1.37 22.59
C VAL A 98 19.71 0.07 22.30
N ASP A 99 20.15 0.61 21.18
CA ASP A 99 19.63 1.89 20.67
C ASP A 99 18.24 1.64 20.10
N LEU A 100 17.21 1.87 20.91
CA LEU A 100 15.82 1.70 20.51
C LEU A 100 15.32 2.95 19.80
N GLY A 101 14.61 2.81 18.68
CA GLY A 101 14.03 3.94 17.95
C GLY A 101 12.57 3.77 17.52
N ARG A 102 12.01 2.56 17.60
CA ARG A 102 10.62 2.30 17.21
C ARG A 102 9.99 1.22 18.07
N VAL A 103 8.71 1.41 18.37
CA VAL A 103 7.82 0.36 18.89
C VAL A 103 6.55 0.28 18.05
N VAL A 104 5.96 -0.91 17.98
CA VAL A 104 4.72 -1.17 17.25
C VAL A 104 3.74 -1.88 18.19
N LEU A 105 2.53 -1.33 18.28
CA LEU A 105 1.44 -1.86 19.08
C LEU A 105 0.36 -2.43 18.16
N THR A 106 0.18 -3.75 18.13
CA THR A 106 -0.87 -4.41 17.36
C THR A 106 -2.14 -4.55 18.22
N PRO A 107 -3.27 -3.92 17.85
CA PRO A 107 -4.52 -4.08 18.58
C PRO A 107 -5.07 -5.51 18.56
N ARG A 108 -5.97 -5.83 19.50
CA ARG A 108 -6.73 -7.09 19.51
C ARG A 108 -7.51 -7.30 18.21
N GLN A 109 -7.27 -8.40 17.51
CA GLN A 109 -7.85 -8.67 16.18
C GLN A 109 -9.30 -9.19 16.22
N SER A 110 -9.71 -9.80 17.34
CA SER A 110 -11.04 -10.38 17.52
C SER A 110 -12.12 -9.39 17.99
N SER A 111 -11.77 -8.10 18.17
CA SER A 111 -12.67 -7.07 18.69
C SER A 111 -12.93 -5.97 17.66
N ASN A 112 -14.05 -5.26 17.83
CA ASN A 112 -14.38 -4.06 17.04
C ASN A 112 -13.85 -2.77 17.68
N GLY A 113 -12.74 -2.84 18.42
CA GLY A 113 -12.03 -1.69 18.98
C GLY A 113 -12.06 -1.55 20.50
N SER A 114 -12.52 -2.55 21.26
CA SER A 114 -12.48 -2.51 22.73
C SER A 114 -11.06 -2.59 23.27
N GLY A 115 -10.75 -1.69 24.21
CA GLY A 115 -9.45 -1.52 24.85
C GLY A 115 -8.30 -1.04 23.97
N ARG A 116 -8.57 -0.55 22.75
CA ARG A 116 -7.50 -0.02 21.88
C ARG A 116 -6.88 1.23 22.50
N VAL A 117 -5.61 1.48 22.26
CA VAL A 117 -4.95 2.73 22.68
C VAL A 117 -5.65 3.96 22.07
N ALA A 118 -5.90 4.98 22.90
CA ALA A 118 -6.37 6.30 22.48
C ALA A 118 -5.34 7.39 22.80
N GLN A 119 -4.61 7.23 23.90
CA GLN A 119 -3.48 8.08 24.28
C GLN A 119 -2.39 7.22 24.86
N TYR A 120 -1.15 7.39 24.42
CA TYR A 120 -0.01 6.61 24.92
C TYR A 120 1.13 7.48 25.44
N SER A 121 1.97 6.86 26.28
CA SER A 121 3.32 7.29 26.59
C SER A 121 4.24 6.06 26.51
N ILE A 122 5.36 6.20 25.80
CA ILE A 122 6.43 5.21 25.73
C ILE A 122 7.56 5.73 26.59
N GLN A 123 8.04 4.89 27.51
CA GLN A 123 9.12 5.25 28.42
C GLN A 123 10.22 4.21 28.34
N LYS A 124 11.48 4.63 28.52
CA LYS A 124 12.65 3.75 28.48
C LYS A 124 13.36 3.69 29.82
N ALA A 125 14.06 2.59 30.05
CA ALA A 125 15.06 2.45 31.10
C ALA A 125 16.22 1.55 30.64
N GLU A 126 17.42 1.81 31.12
CA GLU A 126 18.61 0.95 30.89
C GLU A 126 18.72 -0.18 31.93
N SER A 127 17.93 -0.09 33.00
CA SER A 127 17.69 -1.15 33.98
C SER A 127 16.20 -1.19 34.29
N CYS A 128 15.57 -2.36 34.29
CA CYS A 128 14.13 -2.48 34.48
C CYS A 128 13.67 -2.12 35.90
N GLU A 129 14.61 -2.00 36.84
CA GLU A 129 14.37 -1.59 38.24
C GLU A 129 14.54 -0.08 38.46
N ALA A 130 14.99 0.66 37.44
CA ALA A 130 15.24 2.09 37.52
C ALA A 130 13.98 2.94 37.21
N ASP A 131 14.09 4.25 37.45
CA ASP A 131 13.09 5.20 37.00
C ASP A 131 13.02 5.23 35.46
N PHE A 132 11.79 5.22 34.93
CA PHE A 132 11.54 5.26 33.50
C PHE A 132 11.45 6.71 33.00
N THR A 133 12.01 6.98 31.84
CA THR A 133 11.98 8.30 31.20
C THR A 133 11.11 8.27 29.95
N GLU A 134 10.16 9.19 29.82
CA GLU A 134 9.30 9.32 28.62
C GLU A 134 10.13 9.68 27.38
N VAL A 135 9.96 8.91 26.31
CA VAL A 135 10.63 9.10 25.01
C VAL A 135 9.65 9.41 23.88
N ALA A 136 8.40 8.96 24.00
CA ALA A 136 7.35 9.33 23.07
C ALA A 136 6.00 9.43 23.79
N LYS A 137 5.10 10.26 23.27
CA LYS A 137 3.68 10.26 23.64
C LYS A 137 2.85 10.71 22.46
N GLY A 138 1.60 10.29 22.42
CA GLY A 138 0.71 10.69 21.34
C GLY A 138 -0.73 10.29 21.58
N ASP A 139 -1.58 10.82 20.71
CA ASP A 139 -2.98 10.48 20.61
C ASP A 139 -3.18 9.59 19.38
N VAL A 140 -3.93 8.51 19.54
CA VAL A 140 -4.39 7.67 18.44
C VAL A 140 -5.86 7.98 18.23
N ALA A 141 -6.18 8.50 17.04
CA ALA A 141 -7.55 8.86 16.72
C ALA A 141 -8.47 7.62 16.77
N ALA A 142 -9.75 7.88 17.01
CA ALA A 142 -10.78 6.88 16.85
C ALA A 142 -10.96 6.53 15.35
N GLU A 143 -10.09 5.65 14.83
CA GLU A 143 -10.04 5.28 13.41
C GLU A 143 -11.09 4.24 12.98
N THR A 144 -11.36 4.19 11.67
CA THR A 144 -12.24 3.22 10.97
C THR A 144 -11.69 1.80 10.91
N ASP A 145 -10.37 1.61 11.04
CA ASP A 145 -9.75 0.29 11.21
C ASP A 145 -9.25 0.13 12.66
N PRO A 146 -10.05 -0.49 13.55
CA PRO A 146 -9.65 -0.73 14.94
C PRO A 146 -8.51 -1.75 15.10
N LYS A 147 -8.08 -2.39 14.02
CA LYS A 147 -7.14 -3.52 14.05
C LYS A 147 -5.75 -3.20 13.49
N ALA A 148 -5.57 -2.03 12.89
CA ALA A 148 -4.31 -1.59 12.31
C ALA A 148 -3.24 -1.35 13.38
N ASP A 149 -2.00 -1.69 13.05
CA ASP A 149 -0.84 -1.48 13.90
C ASP A 149 -0.60 0.01 14.17
N VAL A 150 -0.26 0.35 15.41
CA VAL A 150 0.15 1.69 15.81
C VAL A 150 1.68 1.72 15.87
N VAL A 151 2.31 2.36 14.89
CA VAL A 151 3.76 2.54 14.80
C VAL A 151 4.17 3.83 15.50
N ILE A 152 5.15 3.75 16.41
CA ILE A 152 5.61 4.87 17.22
C ILE A 152 7.13 4.98 17.08
N ASP A 153 7.58 6.04 16.41
CA ASP A 153 8.99 6.36 16.18
C ASP A 153 9.45 7.46 17.14
N PHE A 154 10.70 7.39 17.57
CA PHE A 154 11.36 8.38 18.42
C PHE A 154 12.88 8.36 18.19
N ASP A 155 13.57 9.42 18.62
CA ASP A 155 15.03 9.51 18.54
C ASP A 155 15.69 8.29 19.20
N ALA A 156 16.83 7.85 18.66
CA ALA A 156 17.56 6.71 19.17
C ALA A 156 17.88 6.88 20.67
N VAL A 157 17.44 5.92 21.49
CA VAL A 157 17.67 5.92 22.93
C VAL A 157 18.23 4.58 23.39
N ALA A 158 19.32 4.62 24.16
CA ALA A 158 19.80 3.44 24.86
C ALA A 158 18.72 2.92 25.82
N ALA A 159 18.18 1.73 25.56
CA ALA A 159 17.10 1.13 26.31
C ALA A 159 17.31 -0.39 26.44
N ARG A 160 17.17 -0.89 27.67
CA ARG A 160 17.03 -2.32 27.96
C ARG A 160 15.57 -2.69 28.16
N CYS A 161 14.77 -1.76 28.69
CA CYS A 161 13.38 -1.98 29.04
C CYS A 161 12.51 -0.82 28.55
N VAL A 162 11.31 -1.16 28.13
CA VAL A 162 10.29 -0.22 27.66
C VAL A 162 9.04 -0.35 28.51
N LYS A 163 8.46 0.77 28.90
CA LYS A 163 7.13 0.83 29.49
C LYS A 163 6.18 1.47 28.50
N VAL A 164 5.20 0.69 28.06
CA VAL A 164 4.09 1.15 27.22
C VAL A 164 2.95 1.51 28.15
N VAL A 165 2.55 2.78 28.16
CA VAL A 165 1.48 3.30 29.01
C VAL A 165 0.30 3.71 28.13
N TYR A 166 -0.88 3.16 28.39
CA TYR A 166 -2.14 3.63 27.85
C TYR A 166 -2.73 4.63 28.83
N ASN A 167 -2.67 5.92 28.48
CA ASN A 167 -3.26 7.00 29.26
C ASN A 167 -4.78 7.13 29.03
N ALA A 168 -5.23 6.71 27.84
CA ALA A 168 -6.63 6.59 27.49
C ALA A 168 -6.82 5.44 26.49
N SER A 169 -8.03 4.87 26.47
CA SER A 169 -8.39 3.78 25.57
C SER A 169 -9.73 4.03 24.87
N TRP A 170 -9.83 3.51 23.64
CA TRP A 170 -11.06 3.43 22.88
C TRP A 170 -11.77 2.09 23.14
N GLY A 171 -13.09 2.17 23.06
CA GLY A 171 -14.03 1.07 23.14
C GLY A 171 -14.69 0.76 21.80
N GLY A 172 -15.54 -0.27 21.81
CA GLY A 172 -16.39 -0.56 20.64
C GLY A 172 -17.27 0.64 20.30
N ASN A 173 -17.33 1.02 19.02
CA ASN A 173 -17.99 2.24 18.51
C ASN A 173 -17.27 3.56 18.83
N ASN A 174 -15.95 3.56 19.03
CA ASN A 174 -15.14 4.78 19.17
C ASN A 174 -15.49 5.61 20.42
N THR A 175 -16.01 4.98 21.47
CA THR A 175 -16.28 5.61 22.76
C THR A 175 -15.11 5.41 23.71
N PRO A 176 -14.76 6.36 24.59
CA PRO A 176 -13.74 6.12 25.61
C PRO A 176 -14.07 4.91 26.49
N GLU A 177 -13.07 4.07 26.77
CA GLU A 177 -13.15 2.91 27.67
C GLU A 177 -12.05 2.99 28.74
N GLN A 178 -12.26 2.25 29.84
CA GLN A 178 -11.30 2.14 30.95
C GLN A 178 -10.41 0.90 30.85
N VAL A 179 -10.71 -0.02 29.93
CA VAL A 179 -9.92 -1.25 29.73
C VAL A 179 -8.88 -1.02 28.65
N ALA A 180 -7.80 -1.82 28.65
CA ALA A 180 -6.80 -1.87 27.59
C ALA A 180 -6.63 -3.29 27.06
N THR A 181 -6.34 -3.39 25.76
CA THR A 181 -5.97 -4.63 25.07
C THR A 181 -4.78 -4.40 24.15
N LEU A 182 -3.98 -5.45 23.98
CA LEU A 182 -2.87 -5.49 23.03
C LEU A 182 -2.70 -6.93 22.55
N ALA A 183 -2.66 -7.14 21.23
CA ALA A 183 -2.37 -8.45 20.65
C ALA A 183 -0.87 -8.70 20.61
N GLU A 184 -0.09 -7.77 20.03
CA GLU A 184 1.37 -7.92 19.91
C GLU A 184 2.09 -6.62 20.23
N PHE A 185 3.26 -6.75 20.85
CA PHE A 185 4.24 -5.69 21.02
C PHE A 185 5.50 -6.04 20.23
N ASN A 186 5.96 -5.13 19.37
CA ASN A 186 7.24 -5.25 18.69
C ASN A 186 8.11 -4.02 18.93
N ALA A 187 9.42 -4.21 19.00
CA ALA A 187 10.41 -3.16 19.23
C ALA A 187 11.55 -3.27 18.22
N PHE A 188 12.13 -2.14 17.84
CA PHE A 188 13.15 -2.08 16.81
C PHE A 188 14.32 -1.23 17.28
N SER A 189 15.52 -1.81 17.21
CA SER A 189 16.76 -1.06 17.36
C SER A 189 17.02 -0.19 16.12
N VAL A 190 17.72 0.92 16.30
CA VAL A 190 18.11 1.85 15.26
C VAL A 190 19.61 2.09 15.35
N THR A 191 20.31 2.04 14.23
CA THR A 191 21.70 2.50 14.15
C THR A 191 21.70 3.91 13.59
N ASP A 192 22.01 4.88 14.44
CA ASP A 192 22.23 6.28 14.09
C ASP A 192 23.74 6.51 14.12
N ASP A 193 24.37 6.85 12.99
CA ASP A 193 25.79 7.26 12.98
C ASP A 193 25.89 8.67 13.57
N GLY A 194 25.92 8.75 14.89
CA GLY A 194 25.99 10.01 15.66
C GLY A 194 27.35 10.71 15.59
N SER A 195 27.81 11.13 14.40
CA SER A 195 29.04 11.92 14.26
C SER A 195 28.80 13.44 14.16
N GLU A 196 29.31 14.19 15.15
CA GLU A 196 29.39 15.67 15.16
C GLU A 196 30.09 16.23 13.91
N PRO A 197 29.75 17.46 13.45
CA PRO A 197 30.24 18.00 12.17
C PRO A 197 31.74 18.31 12.22
N VAL A 198 32.54 17.48 11.54
CA VAL A 198 33.97 17.73 11.31
C VAL A 198 34.12 18.51 10.01
N GLU A 199 34.98 19.55 10.00
CA GLU A 199 35.34 20.31 8.79
C GLU A 199 35.73 19.37 7.62
N PRO A 200 35.35 19.69 6.37
CA PRO A 200 35.34 18.75 5.28
C PRO A 200 36.77 18.46 4.79
N THR A 201 37.32 17.32 5.21
CA THR A 201 38.12 16.52 4.30
C THR A 201 37.16 15.64 3.53
N GLU A 202 36.92 16.00 2.27
CA GLU A 202 36.13 15.30 1.25
C GLU A 202 36.03 13.78 1.54
N PRO A 203 34.93 13.33 2.17
CA PRO A 203 34.68 11.91 2.35
C PRO A 203 34.31 11.34 0.98
N ALA A 204 34.86 10.17 0.65
CA ALA A 204 34.37 9.40 -0.48
C ALA A 204 32.87 9.16 -0.29
N GLU A 205 32.08 9.42 -1.35
CA GLU A 205 30.63 9.33 -1.34
C GLU A 205 30.14 8.05 -0.63
N PRO A 206 29.18 8.13 0.31
CA PRO A 206 28.54 6.95 0.85
C PRO A 206 27.79 6.31 -0.31
N THR A 207 28.19 5.09 -0.68
CA THR A 207 27.40 4.29 -1.59
C THR A 207 26.16 3.86 -0.82
N ASP A 208 25.06 4.60 -0.97
CA ASP A 208 23.72 4.01 -0.87
C ASP A 208 23.81 2.63 -1.54
N PRO A 209 23.44 1.51 -0.89
CA PRO A 209 23.48 0.22 -1.57
C PRO A 209 22.64 0.40 -2.82
N THR A 210 23.31 0.47 -3.98
CA THR A 210 22.65 0.74 -5.25
C THR A 210 21.53 -0.28 -5.35
N PRO A 211 20.26 0.16 -5.43
CA PRO A 211 19.15 -0.79 -5.39
C PRO A 211 19.42 -1.85 -6.45
N ALA A 212 19.24 -3.11 -6.09
CA ALA A 212 19.55 -4.22 -6.97
C ALA A 212 18.91 -3.95 -8.35
N PRO A 213 19.66 -4.13 -9.46
CA PRO A 213 19.13 -3.83 -10.78
C PRO A 213 17.82 -4.58 -10.96
N GLY A 214 16.79 -3.86 -11.42
CA GLY A 214 15.49 -4.46 -11.73
C GLY A 214 15.64 -5.64 -12.69
N PRO A 215 14.73 -6.62 -12.66
CA PRO A 215 14.73 -7.68 -13.65
C PRO A 215 14.65 -7.07 -15.05
N GLU A 216 15.40 -7.65 -15.97
CA GLU A 216 15.42 -7.22 -17.36
C GLU A 216 14.05 -7.43 -18.00
N ILE A 217 13.64 -6.47 -18.84
CA ILE A 217 12.47 -6.63 -19.70
C ILE A 217 12.83 -7.63 -20.80
N VAL A 218 12.40 -8.88 -20.62
CA VAL A 218 12.58 -9.94 -21.61
C VAL A 218 11.46 -9.87 -22.63
N VAL A 219 11.83 -9.73 -23.90
CA VAL A 219 10.88 -9.64 -25.01
C VAL A 219 10.76 -11.02 -25.65
N PRO A 220 9.62 -11.70 -25.51
CA PRO A 220 9.45 -13.04 -26.06
C PRO A 220 9.44 -13.04 -27.60
N ASP A 221 9.87 -14.16 -28.18
CA ASP A 221 9.83 -14.36 -29.63
C ASP A 221 8.39 -14.25 -30.14
N GLY A 222 8.17 -13.42 -31.15
CA GLY A 222 6.84 -13.20 -31.72
C GLY A 222 5.95 -12.21 -30.94
N ALA A 223 6.50 -11.48 -29.96
CA ALA A 223 5.81 -10.39 -29.26
C ALA A 223 5.16 -9.40 -30.26
N PRO A 224 3.83 -9.25 -30.26
CA PRO A 224 3.18 -8.23 -31.06
C PRO A 224 3.58 -6.84 -30.58
N GLU A 225 3.84 -5.93 -31.52
CA GLU A 225 4.15 -4.54 -31.24
C GLU A 225 3.00 -3.66 -31.76
N LEU A 226 2.42 -2.89 -30.83
CA LEU A 226 1.42 -1.87 -31.13
C LEU A 226 2.09 -0.50 -31.16
N SER A 227 1.70 0.36 -32.10
CA SER A 227 2.23 1.73 -32.15
C SER A 227 1.21 2.74 -32.65
N ALA A 228 1.06 3.83 -31.90
CA ALA A 228 0.32 5.02 -32.32
C ALA A 228 0.84 6.25 -31.55
N ASP A 229 0.84 7.41 -32.21
CA ASP A 229 1.13 8.71 -31.58
C ASP A 229 2.46 8.79 -30.81
N GLY A 230 3.48 8.05 -31.28
CA GLY A 230 4.81 8.01 -30.67
C GLY A 230 4.95 7.05 -29.49
N LEU A 231 3.84 6.46 -29.01
CA LEU A 231 3.84 5.39 -28.03
C LEU A 231 3.93 4.04 -28.75
N SER A 232 4.92 3.23 -28.37
CA SER A 232 5.04 1.84 -28.83
C SER A 232 4.90 0.90 -27.64
N VAL A 233 4.10 -0.15 -27.78
CA VAL A 233 3.80 -1.11 -26.72
C VAL A 233 4.06 -2.52 -27.24
N ARG A 234 4.83 -3.34 -26.53
CA ARG A 234 4.94 -4.77 -26.85
C ARG A 234 4.07 -5.59 -25.93
N LEU A 235 3.45 -6.62 -26.49
CA LEU A 235 2.57 -7.55 -25.79
C LEU A 235 3.21 -8.94 -25.74
N HIS A 236 2.83 -9.74 -24.75
CA HIS A 236 3.24 -11.14 -24.71
C HIS A 236 2.45 -11.95 -25.75
N PRO A 237 3.07 -12.82 -26.56
CA PRO A 237 2.36 -13.58 -27.60
C PRO A 237 1.36 -14.59 -27.02
N ASP A 238 1.67 -15.17 -25.86
CA ASP A 238 0.87 -16.26 -25.26
C ASP A 238 -0.23 -15.81 -24.29
N PHE A 239 -0.27 -14.53 -23.93
CA PHE A 239 -1.31 -13.99 -23.06
C PHE A 239 -1.49 -12.48 -23.31
N PRO A 240 -2.71 -11.92 -23.26
CA PRO A 240 -2.94 -10.49 -23.45
C PRO A 240 -2.43 -9.62 -22.27
N GLN A 241 -1.12 -9.59 -22.06
CA GLN A 241 -0.42 -8.75 -21.08
C GLN A 241 0.58 -7.86 -21.79
N VAL A 242 0.85 -6.70 -21.19
CA VAL A 242 1.89 -5.79 -21.68
C VAL A 242 3.25 -6.29 -21.23
N VAL A 243 4.23 -6.29 -22.14
CA VAL A 243 5.65 -6.53 -21.82
C VAL A 243 6.32 -5.21 -21.47
N ASP A 244 6.14 -4.18 -22.32
CA ASP A 244 6.69 -2.85 -22.08
C ASP A 244 5.99 -1.74 -22.87
N TYR A 245 6.23 -0.52 -22.44
CA TYR A 245 5.93 0.73 -23.12
C TYR A 245 7.22 1.43 -23.51
N ARG A 246 7.24 2.09 -24.67
CA ARG A 246 8.34 2.93 -25.13
C ARG A 246 7.81 4.25 -25.68
N LEU A 247 8.35 5.34 -25.18
CA LEU A 247 8.03 6.70 -25.61
C LEU A 247 9.34 7.46 -25.82
N GLY A 248 9.71 7.64 -27.09
CA GLY A 248 11.07 8.09 -27.44
C GLY A 248 12.11 7.05 -27.01
N ASP A 249 13.14 7.50 -26.29
CA ASP A 249 14.21 6.65 -25.78
C ASP A 249 13.88 6.05 -24.39
N ALA A 250 12.78 6.48 -23.77
CA ALA A 250 12.38 6.01 -22.45
C ALA A 250 11.50 4.75 -22.55
N GLN A 251 11.61 3.88 -21.54
CA GLN A 251 10.95 2.58 -21.48
C GLN A 251 10.36 2.36 -20.09
N LEU A 252 9.16 1.77 -20.02
CA LEU A 252 8.51 1.31 -18.78
C LEU A 252 8.12 -0.16 -18.93
N ALA A 253 8.26 -0.95 -17.87
CA ALA A 253 7.85 -2.34 -17.86
C ALA A 253 6.33 -2.47 -17.71
N GLY A 254 5.74 -3.47 -18.37
CA GLY A 254 4.42 -4.00 -18.05
C GLY A 254 4.56 -5.15 -17.05
N LYS A 255 4.03 -6.32 -17.41
CA LYS A 255 4.21 -7.55 -16.65
C LYS A 255 5.58 -8.14 -16.90
N LEU A 256 6.33 -8.29 -15.82
CA LEU A 256 7.63 -8.95 -15.80
C LEU A 256 7.47 -10.47 -15.66
N GLY A 257 8.30 -11.23 -16.40
CA GLY A 257 8.34 -12.69 -16.34
C GLY A 257 7.37 -13.39 -17.28
N ASP A 258 6.99 -14.60 -16.91
CA ASP A 258 6.22 -15.53 -17.73
C ASP A 258 4.79 -15.04 -18.03
N PRO A 259 4.16 -15.55 -19.12
CA PRO A 259 2.76 -15.26 -19.40
C PRO A 259 1.86 -15.78 -18.28
N LEU A 260 0.79 -15.03 -17.99
CA LEU A 260 -0.30 -15.56 -17.18
C LEU A 260 -0.96 -16.74 -17.89
N THR A 261 -1.50 -17.67 -17.09
CA THR A 261 -2.20 -18.85 -17.60
C THR A 261 -3.62 -18.96 -17.02
N GLN A 262 -4.01 -18.03 -16.16
CA GLN A 262 -5.25 -18.09 -15.40
C GLN A 262 -5.96 -16.73 -15.37
N VAL A 263 -7.28 -16.82 -15.24
CA VAL A 263 -8.17 -15.71 -14.85
C VAL A 263 -8.99 -16.16 -13.65
N THR A 264 -9.60 -15.22 -12.94
CA THR A 264 -10.60 -15.55 -11.92
C THR A 264 -12.00 -15.21 -12.42
N ILE A 265 -12.92 -16.15 -12.27
CA ILE A 265 -14.35 -15.94 -12.48
C ILE A 265 -15.05 -16.18 -11.16
N ASP A 266 -15.79 -15.17 -10.70
CA ASP A 266 -16.42 -15.16 -9.36
C ASP A 266 -15.39 -15.56 -8.29
N GLU A 267 -14.24 -14.87 -8.31
CA GLU A 267 -13.11 -15.01 -7.38
C GLU A 267 -12.43 -16.39 -7.37
N LYS A 268 -12.92 -17.36 -8.16
CA LYS A 268 -12.32 -18.69 -8.32
C LYS A 268 -11.36 -18.71 -9.53
N PRO A 269 -10.14 -19.24 -9.37
CA PRO A 269 -9.19 -19.35 -10.48
C PRO A 269 -9.62 -20.42 -11.50
N TYR A 270 -9.41 -20.11 -12.77
CA TYR A 270 -9.59 -21.01 -13.90
C TYR A 270 -8.43 -20.87 -14.89
N ASP A 271 -7.95 -22.00 -15.40
CA ASP A 271 -7.01 -22.03 -16.51
C ASP A 271 -7.67 -21.52 -17.79
N VAL A 272 -6.90 -20.78 -18.58
CA VAL A 272 -7.32 -20.31 -19.91
C VAL A 272 -6.45 -20.91 -21.00
N THR A 273 -7.08 -21.22 -22.13
CA THR A 273 -6.35 -21.39 -23.40
C THR A 273 -6.42 -20.10 -24.18
N VAL A 274 -5.27 -19.61 -24.63
CA VAL A 274 -5.13 -18.37 -25.40
C VAL A 274 -4.74 -18.73 -26.83
N ALA A 275 -5.48 -18.21 -27.81
CA ALA A 275 -5.12 -18.34 -29.22
C ALA A 275 -4.07 -17.30 -29.62
N ALA A 276 -3.34 -17.57 -30.70
CA ALA A 276 -2.38 -16.61 -31.26
C ALA A 276 -3.06 -15.26 -31.56
N PRO A 277 -2.44 -14.13 -31.21
CA PRO A 277 -3.05 -12.82 -31.39
C PRO A 277 -3.26 -12.50 -32.86
N THR A 278 -4.35 -11.78 -33.11
CA THR A 278 -4.67 -11.24 -34.43
C THR A 278 -4.68 -9.72 -34.38
N GLY A 279 -4.51 -9.05 -35.52
CA GLY A 279 -4.42 -7.59 -35.59
C GLY A 279 -3.01 -7.12 -35.92
N THR A 280 -2.90 -5.87 -36.37
CA THR A 280 -1.64 -5.23 -36.76
C THR A 280 -1.71 -3.72 -36.52
N GLY A 281 -0.56 -3.08 -36.29
CA GLY A 281 -0.47 -1.63 -36.17
C GLY A 281 -0.83 -1.15 -34.78
N ALA A 282 -2.03 -0.64 -34.57
CA ALA A 282 -2.45 -0.02 -33.31
C ALA A 282 -3.40 -0.89 -32.47
N SER A 283 -3.61 -2.16 -32.85
CA SER A 283 -4.53 -3.07 -32.16
C SER A 283 -4.07 -4.53 -32.26
N ALA A 284 -4.29 -5.30 -31.19
CA ALA A 284 -4.22 -6.74 -31.16
C ALA A 284 -5.39 -7.35 -30.37
N THR A 285 -5.90 -8.48 -30.82
CA THR A 285 -6.98 -9.23 -30.16
C THR A 285 -6.55 -10.67 -29.92
N TYR A 286 -6.74 -11.11 -28.69
CA TYR A 286 -6.50 -12.47 -28.20
C TYR A 286 -7.84 -13.14 -27.94
N ALA A 287 -8.05 -14.35 -28.45
CA ALA A 287 -9.22 -15.15 -28.09
C ALA A 287 -8.86 -16.07 -26.93
N LEU A 288 -9.69 -16.06 -25.88
CA LEU A 288 -9.51 -16.84 -24.67
C LEU A 288 -10.68 -17.78 -24.46
N SER A 289 -10.40 -18.95 -23.87
CA SER A 289 -11.42 -19.93 -23.49
C SER A 289 -11.17 -20.50 -22.11
N VAL A 290 -12.23 -20.59 -21.32
CA VAL A 290 -12.29 -21.26 -20.01
C VAL A 290 -13.10 -22.53 -20.19
N ALA A 291 -12.41 -23.63 -20.51
CA ALA A 291 -13.06 -24.89 -20.88
C ALA A 291 -14.00 -25.43 -19.79
N ASP A 292 -13.62 -25.28 -18.52
CA ASP A 292 -14.39 -25.75 -17.36
C ASP A 292 -15.78 -25.11 -17.24
N LEU A 293 -15.97 -23.93 -17.84
CA LEU A 293 -17.23 -23.19 -17.78
C LEU A 293 -17.98 -23.15 -19.11
N ASP A 294 -17.37 -23.61 -20.21
CA ASP A 294 -17.84 -23.38 -21.58
C ASP A 294 -18.01 -21.88 -21.90
N VAL A 295 -17.03 -21.08 -21.45
CA VAL A 295 -17.00 -19.63 -21.61
C VAL A 295 -15.85 -19.25 -22.54
N THR A 296 -16.12 -18.36 -23.50
CA THR A 296 -15.09 -17.76 -24.34
C THR A 296 -15.23 -16.24 -24.35
N PHE A 297 -14.12 -15.53 -24.48
CA PHE A 297 -14.12 -14.08 -24.63
C PHE A 297 -12.88 -13.64 -25.39
N ASN A 298 -12.93 -12.42 -25.92
CA ASN A 298 -11.78 -11.77 -26.52
C ASN A 298 -11.18 -10.78 -25.53
N VAL A 299 -9.87 -10.58 -25.62
CA VAL A 299 -9.22 -9.40 -25.07
C VAL A 299 -8.63 -8.61 -26.22
N THR A 300 -9.13 -7.39 -26.40
CA THR A 300 -8.65 -6.45 -27.42
C THR A 300 -7.83 -5.37 -26.74
N ILE A 301 -6.60 -5.18 -27.22
CA ILE A 301 -5.67 -4.16 -26.75
C ILE A 301 -5.43 -3.18 -27.89
N THR A 302 -5.70 -1.90 -27.65
CA THR A 302 -5.48 -0.82 -28.63
C THR A 302 -4.56 0.25 -28.09
N VAL A 303 -3.88 0.95 -28.98
CA VAL A 303 -3.11 2.16 -28.66
C VAL A 303 -3.63 3.30 -29.55
N ALA A 304 -4.11 4.37 -28.94
CA ALA A 304 -4.56 5.57 -29.63
C ALA A 304 -4.47 6.78 -28.69
N ASP A 305 -4.13 7.95 -29.23
CA ASP A 305 -4.04 9.21 -28.48
C ASP A 305 -3.08 9.14 -27.27
N GLY A 306 -2.01 8.33 -27.41
CA GLY A 306 -1.04 8.06 -26.34
C GLY A 306 -1.59 7.22 -25.17
N VAL A 307 -2.73 6.54 -25.37
CA VAL A 307 -3.39 5.70 -24.36
C VAL A 307 -3.45 4.26 -24.86
N LEU A 308 -2.96 3.32 -24.05
CA LEU A 308 -3.27 1.92 -24.19
C LEU A 308 -4.64 1.64 -23.58
N THR A 309 -5.53 0.98 -24.31
CA THR A 309 -6.81 0.47 -23.80
C THR A 309 -6.83 -1.05 -23.90
N TRP A 310 -6.99 -1.73 -22.76
CA TRP A 310 -7.16 -3.17 -22.63
C TRP A 310 -8.63 -3.44 -22.33
N THR A 311 -9.32 -4.24 -23.16
CA THR A 311 -10.77 -4.46 -23.06
C THR A 311 -11.13 -5.93 -23.22
N ILE A 312 -12.02 -6.46 -22.37
CA ILE A 312 -12.67 -7.77 -22.58
C ILE A 312 -13.90 -7.55 -23.46
N THR A 313 -13.96 -8.22 -24.60
CA THR A 313 -15.07 -8.12 -25.57
C THR A 313 -15.61 -9.51 -25.91
N ASP A 314 -16.76 -9.55 -26.59
CA ASP A 314 -17.32 -10.77 -27.19
C ASP A 314 -17.46 -11.95 -26.20
N VAL A 315 -17.84 -11.67 -24.96
CA VAL A 315 -18.04 -12.70 -23.93
C VAL A 315 -19.24 -13.58 -24.31
N ASN A 316 -18.94 -14.82 -24.68
CA ASN A 316 -19.92 -15.88 -24.88
C ASN A 316 -19.98 -16.75 -23.62
N ASP A 317 -21.09 -16.59 -22.90
CA ASP A 317 -21.40 -17.26 -21.65
C ASP A 317 -22.87 -17.77 -21.73
N PRO A 318 -23.10 -18.92 -22.39
CA PRO A 318 -24.45 -19.39 -22.73
C PRO A 318 -25.31 -19.68 -21.50
N ASP A 319 -24.67 -20.05 -20.40
CA ASP A 319 -25.31 -20.44 -19.15
C ASP A 319 -25.35 -19.30 -18.11
N SER A 320 -24.88 -18.10 -18.46
CA SER A 320 -24.82 -16.94 -17.56
C SER A 320 -24.05 -17.23 -16.25
N LYS A 321 -22.92 -17.93 -16.35
CA LYS A 321 -22.06 -18.33 -15.22
C LYS A 321 -21.10 -17.22 -14.79
N VAL A 322 -20.89 -16.20 -15.61
CA VAL A 322 -19.89 -15.17 -15.37
C VAL A 322 -20.56 -13.93 -14.78
N HIS A 323 -20.29 -13.66 -13.50
CA HIS A 323 -20.71 -12.41 -12.86
C HIS A 323 -19.56 -11.43 -12.78
N ARG A 324 -18.40 -11.92 -12.34
CA ARG A 324 -17.18 -11.14 -12.16
C ARG A 324 -16.01 -11.79 -12.88
N ILE A 325 -15.20 -10.99 -13.54
CA ILE A 325 -13.95 -11.43 -14.17
C ILE A 325 -12.80 -10.61 -13.59
N ALA A 326 -11.68 -11.25 -13.24
CA ALA A 326 -10.44 -10.54 -12.97
C ALA A 326 -9.25 -11.29 -13.58
N VAL A 327 -8.15 -10.56 -13.78
CA VAL A 327 -6.88 -11.11 -14.24
C VAL A 327 -5.83 -10.78 -13.18
N PRO A 328 -5.71 -11.60 -12.12
CA PRO A 328 -4.76 -11.33 -11.03
C PRO A 328 -3.32 -11.27 -11.53
N GLY A 329 -2.58 -10.24 -11.12
CA GLY A 329 -1.20 -10.05 -11.54
C GLY A 329 -1.06 -9.73 -13.03
N LEU A 330 -2.05 -9.08 -13.64
CA LEU A 330 -1.98 -8.56 -15.01
C LEU A 330 -0.84 -7.54 -15.16
N ASP A 331 -0.54 -6.81 -14.08
CA ASP A 331 0.58 -5.87 -13.95
C ASP A 331 0.73 -5.02 -15.20
N LEU A 332 -0.30 -4.19 -15.47
CA LEU A 332 -0.34 -3.35 -16.66
C LEU A 332 0.89 -2.46 -16.74
N GLU A 333 1.42 -2.03 -15.60
CA GLU A 333 2.68 -1.32 -15.48
C GLU A 333 3.42 -1.76 -14.21
N SER A 334 4.75 -1.78 -14.31
CA SER A 334 5.66 -2.08 -13.21
C SER A 334 6.76 -1.01 -13.13
N VAL A 335 7.09 -0.63 -11.91
CA VAL A 335 8.16 0.31 -11.56
C VAL A 335 9.13 -0.32 -10.58
N THR A 336 10.39 0.12 -10.57
CA THR A 336 11.50 -0.53 -9.86
C THR A 336 12.19 0.44 -8.90
N ALA A 337 12.67 -0.08 -7.77
CA ALA A 337 13.46 0.72 -6.84
C ALA A 337 14.74 1.29 -7.48
N ALA A 338 15.40 0.51 -8.36
CA ALA A 338 16.61 0.92 -9.08
C ALA A 338 16.41 2.14 -9.98
N GLN A 339 15.17 2.41 -10.37
CA GLN A 339 14.81 3.53 -11.22
C GLN A 339 13.94 4.55 -10.46
N GLN A 340 14.00 4.55 -9.12
CA GLN A 340 13.26 5.49 -8.27
C GLN A 340 11.74 5.42 -8.49
N GLY A 341 11.23 4.20 -8.71
CA GLY A 341 9.82 3.94 -8.92
C GLY A 341 8.95 4.37 -7.74
N SER A 342 7.81 4.99 -8.03
CA SER A 342 6.78 5.27 -7.01
C SER A 342 5.37 5.05 -7.54
N ILE A 343 4.45 4.72 -6.64
CA ILE A 343 3.03 4.53 -6.92
C ILE A 343 2.21 5.37 -5.96
N ILE A 344 1.21 6.08 -6.44
CA ILE A 344 0.20 6.73 -5.63
C ILE A 344 -1.15 6.06 -5.85
N THR A 345 -1.82 5.68 -4.77
CA THR A 345 -3.20 5.18 -4.79
C THR A 345 -4.09 6.14 -4.02
N SER A 346 -5.33 6.33 -4.47
CA SER A 346 -6.30 7.16 -3.76
C SER A 346 -7.59 6.41 -3.54
N LYS A 347 -8.08 6.35 -2.30
CA LYS A 347 -9.40 5.81 -1.97
C LYS A 347 -10.47 6.90 -2.09
N LEU A 348 -11.75 6.50 -2.16
CA LEU A 348 -12.84 7.47 -2.05
C LEU A 348 -12.97 7.90 -0.59
N GLY A 349 -12.66 9.16 -0.29
CA GLY A 349 -12.77 9.75 1.04
C GLY A 349 -13.63 11.00 1.03
N VAL A 350 -14.58 11.11 1.97
CA VAL A 350 -15.36 12.34 2.21
C VAL A 350 -14.90 13.09 3.46
N SER A 351 -13.95 12.51 4.20
CA SER A 351 -13.35 13.12 5.37
C SER A 351 -12.41 14.25 4.95
N ARG A 352 -12.56 15.42 5.57
CA ARG A 352 -11.67 16.57 5.34
C ARG A 352 -10.38 16.50 6.15
N SER A 353 -10.30 15.56 7.09
CA SER A 353 -9.17 15.41 8.02
C SER A 353 -8.32 14.18 7.76
N GLN A 354 -8.72 13.32 6.82
CA GLN A 354 -7.95 12.15 6.42
C GLN A 354 -7.51 12.34 4.97
N ASN A 355 -6.22 12.14 4.70
CA ASN A 355 -5.73 12.05 3.34
C ASN A 355 -6.13 10.66 2.78
N PRO A 356 -6.97 10.58 1.73
CA PRO A 356 -7.30 9.29 1.13
C PRO A 356 -6.18 8.74 0.24
N ASP A 357 -5.11 9.52 0.03
CA ASP A 357 -3.98 9.17 -0.81
C ASP A 357 -2.93 8.39 -0.02
N THR A 358 -2.36 7.38 -0.67
CA THR A 358 -1.23 6.58 -0.18
C THR A 358 -0.15 6.62 -1.25
N SER A 359 1.00 7.21 -0.91
CA SER A 359 2.21 7.16 -1.73
C SER A 359 3.10 6.02 -1.29
N LEU A 360 3.61 5.28 -2.27
CA LEU A 360 4.48 4.13 -2.12
C LEU A 360 5.78 4.43 -2.88
N ASN A 361 6.86 4.70 -2.15
CA ASN A 361 8.20 4.68 -2.73
C ASN A 361 8.64 3.22 -2.81
N VAL A 362 8.87 2.68 -4.01
CA VAL A 362 9.13 1.24 -4.20
C VAL A 362 10.40 0.79 -3.47
N ALA A 363 11.38 1.68 -3.31
CA ALA A 363 12.61 1.35 -2.58
C ALA A 363 12.33 1.08 -1.10
N THR A 364 11.43 1.84 -0.47
CA THR A 364 11.27 1.84 1.00
C THR A 364 9.93 1.33 1.49
N ALA A 365 8.90 1.27 0.64
CA ALA A 365 7.58 0.82 1.04
C ALA A 365 7.60 -0.64 1.50
N GLU A 366 6.77 -0.96 2.50
CA GLU A 366 6.61 -2.33 2.96
C GLU A 366 5.99 -3.20 1.85
N PRO A 367 6.48 -4.42 1.63
CA PRO A 367 5.85 -5.34 0.71
C PRO A 367 4.40 -5.59 1.09
N GLY A 368 3.50 -5.56 0.11
CA GLY A 368 2.08 -5.68 0.39
C GLY A 368 1.19 -5.29 -0.77
N THR A 369 -0.10 -5.48 -0.55
CA THR A 369 -1.16 -5.14 -1.50
C THR A 369 -1.90 -3.89 -1.02
N HIS A 370 -1.95 -2.90 -1.90
CA HIS A 370 -2.67 -1.66 -1.72
C HIS A 370 -3.82 -1.57 -2.74
N THR A 371 -4.87 -0.84 -2.38
CA THR A 371 -6.05 -0.70 -3.24
C THR A 371 -6.47 0.76 -3.34
N GLY A 372 -6.87 1.17 -4.54
CA GLY A 372 -7.29 2.53 -4.84
C GLY A 372 -8.46 2.59 -5.80
N PHE A 373 -9.24 3.65 -5.71
CA PHE A 373 -10.18 4.06 -6.75
C PHE A 373 -9.44 4.71 -7.92
N MET A 374 -8.41 5.50 -7.59
CA MET A 374 -7.44 6.04 -8.55
C MET A 374 -6.06 5.45 -8.27
N VAL A 375 -5.22 5.39 -9.30
CA VAL A 375 -3.80 5.07 -9.17
C VAL A 375 -3.01 5.89 -10.20
N GLY A 376 -1.78 6.23 -9.84
CA GLY A 376 -0.74 6.74 -10.72
C GLY A 376 0.58 6.09 -10.34
N ALA A 377 1.49 5.98 -11.30
CA ALA A 377 2.81 5.43 -11.08
C ALA A 377 3.83 6.21 -11.89
N ASN A 378 5.07 6.24 -11.44
CA ASN A 378 6.16 6.88 -12.16
C ASN A 378 7.49 6.21 -11.89
N GLU A 379 8.39 6.36 -12.84
CA GLU A 379 9.75 5.89 -12.76
C GLU A 379 10.63 6.78 -13.64
N GLN A 380 11.67 7.36 -13.05
CA GLN A 380 12.56 8.36 -13.65
C GLN A 380 11.85 9.34 -14.62
N ALA A 381 11.95 9.05 -15.93
CA ALA A 381 11.54 9.92 -17.02
C ALA A 381 10.08 9.76 -17.45
N LEU A 382 9.38 8.72 -16.99
CA LEU A 382 8.02 8.42 -17.40
C LEU A 382 7.06 8.32 -16.21
N ALA A 383 5.81 8.71 -16.46
CA ALA A 383 4.71 8.50 -15.54
C ALA A 383 3.52 7.86 -16.27
N ALA A 384 2.73 7.08 -15.52
CA ALA A 384 1.54 6.40 -15.98
C ALA A 384 0.31 6.88 -15.19
N GLY A 385 -0.72 7.29 -15.92
CA GLY A 385 -2.05 7.55 -15.39
C GLY A 385 -3.03 6.47 -15.82
N PHE A 386 -3.95 6.08 -14.93
CA PHE A 386 -4.77 4.89 -15.14
C PHE A 386 -6.27 5.18 -15.06
N MET A 387 -7.07 4.53 -15.91
CA MET A 387 -8.54 4.58 -15.88
C MET A 387 -9.17 3.20 -16.10
N SER A 388 -10.23 2.87 -15.38
CA SER A 388 -10.89 1.56 -15.50
C SER A 388 -12.34 1.62 -15.03
N ASN A 389 -13.18 0.72 -15.55
CA ASN A 389 -14.52 0.43 -15.01
C ASN A 389 -14.55 -0.77 -14.05
N ALA A 390 -13.39 -1.29 -13.61
CA ALA A 390 -13.32 -2.29 -12.55
C ALA A 390 -14.03 -1.80 -11.29
N VAL A 391 -14.67 -2.72 -10.57
CA VAL A 391 -15.37 -2.40 -9.32
C VAL A 391 -15.37 -3.60 -8.37
N SER A 392 -14.79 -3.37 -7.19
CA SER A 392 -14.93 -4.26 -6.04
C SER A 392 -16.11 -3.76 -5.19
N ASP A 393 -17.29 -4.35 -5.38
CA ASP A 393 -18.51 -3.98 -4.64
C ASP A 393 -18.74 -4.91 -3.43
N ASN A 394 -19.86 -4.75 -2.75
CA ASN A 394 -20.24 -5.57 -1.60
C ASN A 394 -20.61 -7.03 -1.93
N THR A 395 -20.63 -7.40 -3.22
CA THR A 395 -20.86 -8.76 -3.69
C THR A 395 -19.54 -9.49 -4.01
N SER A 396 -18.40 -8.79 -3.92
CA SER A 396 -17.08 -9.41 -4.00
C SER A 396 -16.70 -10.11 -2.69
N ASP A 397 -16.05 -11.27 -2.81
CA ASP A 397 -15.50 -12.01 -1.68
C ASP A 397 -14.10 -11.51 -1.28
N GLY A 398 -13.75 -11.71 -0.02
CA GLY A 398 -12.42 -11.40 0.53
C GLY A 398 -12.21 -9.94 0.96
N PRO A 399 -10.94 -9.51 1.17
CA PRO A 399 -10.61 -8.23 1.81
C PRO A 399 -10.97 -6.97 1.00
N ARG A 400 -11.51 -7.16 -0.21
CA ARG A 400 -11.88 -6.09 -1.14
C ARG A 400 -13.39 -5.82 -1.17
N SER A 401 -14.17 -6.60 -0.41
CA SER A 401 -15.62 -6.46 -0.32
C SER A 401 -16.03 -5.05 0.11
N GLY A 402 -16.83 -4.38 -0.73
CA GLY A 402 -17.35 -3.04 -0.46
C GLY A 402 -16.33 -1.89 -0.56
N SER A 403 -15.11 -2.15 -1.05
CA SER A 403 -14.04 -1.13 -1.10
C SER A 403 -14.22 -0.09 -2.21
N ASN A 404 -15.02 -0.38 -3.24
CA ASN A 404 -15.09 0.38 -4.50
C ASN A 404 -13.73 0.53 -5.20
N ALA A 405 -12.72 -0.25 -4.82
CA ALA A 405 -11.40 -0.17 -5.42
C ALA A 405 -11.46 -0.65 -6.87
N ARG A 406 -10.80 0.13 -7.74
CA ARG A 406 -10.64 -0.14 -9.18
C ARG A 406 -9.24 -0.64 -9.52
N TRP A 407 -8.29 -0.37 -8.65
CA TRP A 407 -6.87 -0.64 -8.85
C TRP A 407 -6.28 -1.37 -7.66
N ILE A 408 -5.35 -2.26 -7.98
CA ILE A 408 -4.53 -3.00 -7.04
C ILE A 408 -3.09 -2.60 -7.33
N ALA A 409 -2.41 -2.04 -6.34
CA ALA A 409 -0.98 -1.78 -6.39
C ALA A 409 -0.28 -2.79 -5.48
N ASN A 410 0.78 -3.44 -5.94
CA ASN A 410 1.57 -4.33 -5.10
C ASN A 410 2.99 -3.80 -4.99
N VAL A 411 3.58 -3.88 -3.79
CA VAL A 411 5.02 -3.79 -3.61
C VAL A 411 5.52 -5.18 -3.28
N THR A 412 6.45 -5.69 -4.07
CA THR A 412 6.99 -7.05 -3.96
C THR A 412 8.48 -7.07 -4.30
N THR A 413 9.09 -8.25 -4.27
CA THR A 413 10.47 -8.47 -4.69
C THR A 413 10.51 -9.57 -5.76
N ILE A 414 11.21 -9.33 -6.87
CA ILE A 414 11.57 -10.37 -7.85
C ILE A 414 13.08 -10.52 -7.83
N GLY A 415 13.58 -11.69 -7.41
CA GLY A 415 14.99 -11.84 -7.07
C GLY A 415 15.35 -10.94 -5.89
N ASP A 416 16.30 -10.03 -6.07
CA ASP A 416 16.71 -9.02 -5.08
C ASP A 416 16.12 -7.63 -5.37
N ALA A 417 15.39 -7.48 -6.48
CA ALA A 417 14.86 -6.18 -6.91
C ALA A 417 13.46 -5.93 -6.35
N ARG A 418 13.29 -4.79 -5.66
CA ARG A 418 11.98 -4.30 -5.23
C ARG A 418 11.21 -3.70 -6.42
N ILE A 419 9.96 -4.13 -6.57
CA ILE A 419 9.08 -3.78 -7.67
C ILE A 419 7.72 -3.35 -7.14
N GLY A 420 7.23 -2.25 -7.69
CA GLY A 420 5.84 -1.84 -7.61
C GLY A 420 5.09 -2.29 -8.88
N THR A 421 3.90 -2.85 -8.77
CA THR A 421 3.05 -3.18 -9.93
C THR A 421 1.66 -2.60 -9.80
N VAL A 422 1.03 -2.27 -10.92
CA VAL A 422 -0.34 -1.78 -10.98
C VAL A 422 -1.21 -2.70 -11.84
N SER A 423 -2.24 -3.29 -11.22
CA SER A 423 -3.22 -4.17 -11.87
C SER A 423 -4.64 -3.61 -11.71
N PRO A 424 -5.55 -3.81 -12.69
CA PRO A 424 -6.96 -3.52 -12.47
C PRO A 424 -7.54 -4.48 -11.42
N GLY A 425 -8.54 -3.99 -10.70
CA GLY A 425 -9.38 -4.81 -9.85
C GLY A 425 -10.33 -5.71 -10.66
N PRO A 426 -11.15 -6.52 -9.97
CA PRO A 426 -12.19 -7.31 -10.61
C PRO A 426 -13.25 -6.45 -11.31
N PHE A 427 -13.71 -6.92 -12.46
CA PHE A 427 -14.76 -6.33 -13.27
C PHE A 427 -16.08 -7.03 -13.03
N VAL A 428 -17.17 -6.27 -12.96
CA VAL A 428 -18.52 -6.83 -12.99
C VAL A 428 -18.95 -6.92 -14.44
N TYR A 429 -19.18 -8.14 -14.94
CA TYR A 429 -19.73 -8.40 -16.26
C TYR A 429 -21.25 -8.57 -16.20
N ARG A 430 -21.76 -9.22 -15.16
CA ARG A 430 -23.19 -9.41 -14.94
C ARG A 430 -23.49 -9.33 -13.45
N GLY A 431 -24.34 -8.39 -13.05
CA GLY A 431 -24.76 -8.29 -11.64
C GLY A 431 -25.46 -9.56 -11.14
N THR A 432 -25.32 -9.88 -9.86
CA THR A 432 -25.93 -11.07 -9.24
C THR A 432 -27.48 -11.06 -9.28
N THR A 433 -28.09 -9.91 -9.53
CA THR A 433 -29.54 -9.72 -9.74
C THR A 433 -29.97 -9.79 -11.21
N ALA A 434 -29.08 -10.11 -12.14
CA ALA A 434 -29.37 -10.13 -13.58
C ALA A 434 -30.43 -11.16 -14.00
N HIS A 435 -30.78 -12.11 -13.14
CA HIS A 435 -31.96 -12.99 -13.30
C HIS A 435 -33.28 -12.21 -13.45
N LEU A 436 -33.28 -10.90 -13.17
CA LEU A 436 -34.39 -9.97 -13.42
C LEU A 436 -34.49 -9.47 -14.88
N GLY A 437 -33.70 -10.02 -15.81
CA GLY A 437 -33.72 -9.64 -17.23
C GLY A 437 -32.82 -8.45 -17.58
N LEU A 438 -31.88 -8.11 -16.70
CA LEU A 438 -30.82 -7.14 -16.99
C LEU A 438 -29.73 -7.85 -17.80
N GLY A 439 -29.35 -7.26 -18.93
CA GLY A 439 -28.26 -7.75 -19.78
C GLY A 439 -26.89 -7.60 -19.11
N PRO A 440 -25.80 -7.97 -19.81
CA PRO A 440 -24.45 -7.70 -19.32
C PRO A 440 -24.20 -6.19 -19.17
N GLU A 441 -23.26 -5.86 -18.28
CA GLU A 441 -22.71 -4.50 -18.11
C GLU A 441 -21.90 -4.08 -19.34
N ALA A 442 -21.42 -2.83 -19.34
CA ALA A 442 -20.47 -2.37 -20.35
C ALA A 442 -19.19 -3.22 -20.30
N ASP A 443 -18.57 -3.41 -21.47
CA ASP A 443 -17.34 -4.21 -21.62
C ASP A 443 -16.27 -3.81 -20.58
N PRO A 444 -15.70 -4.79 -19.85
CA PRO A 444 -14.59 -4.55 -18.92
C PRO A 444 -13.40 -3.89 -19.60
N PHE A 445 -12.87 -2.81 -19.04
CA PHE A 445 -11.68 -2.15 -19.58
C PHE A 445 -10.73 -1.57 -18.53
N ALA A 446 -9.45 -1.51 -18.91
CA ALA A 446 -8.42 -0.77 -18.21
C ALA A 446 -7.58 0.04 -19.22
N GLN A 447 -7.22 1.25 -18.84
CA GLN A 447 -6.48 2.19 -19.68
C GLN A 447 -5.23 2.68 -18.96
N VAL A 448 -4.16 2.83 -19.74
CA VAL A 448 -2.87 3.36 -19.27
C VAL A 448 -2.44 4.47 -20.21
N LYS A 449 -2.25 5.66 -19.67
CA LYS A 449 -1.68 6.81 -20.39
C LYS A 449 -0.26 7.04 -19.92
N ILE A 450 0.70 6.89 -20.83
CA ILE A 450 2.11 7.14 -20.57
C ILE A 450 2.44 8.58 -20.95
N VAL A 451 3.12 9.29 -20.07
CA VAL A 451 3.61 10.65 -20.30
C VAL A 451 5.08 10.73 -19.92
N ALA A 452 5.85 11.50 -20.67
CA ALA A 452 7.20 11.89 -20.27
C ALA A 452 7.15 13.07 -19.29
N ASP A 453 8.20 13.22 -18.47
CA ASP A 453 8.33 14.35 -17.56
C ASP A 453 8.15 15.69 -18.31
N GLY A 454 7.29 16.55 -17.76
CA GLY A 454 6.90 17.80 -18.38
C GLY A 454 7.97 18.87 -18.12
N SER A 455 8.76 19.19 -19.14
CA SER A 455 9.69 20.32 -19.11
C SER A 455 9.01 21.67 -18.87
#